data_AF-S2EPD8-F1
#
_entry.id   AF-S2EPD8-F1
#
_cell.length_a   1.000
_cell.length_b   1.000
_cell.length_c   1.000
_cell.angle_alpha   90.00
_cell.angle_beta   90.00
_cell.angle_gamma   90.00
#
_symmetry.space_group_name_H-M   'P 1'
#
loop_
_entity.id
_entity.type
_entity.pdbx_description
1 polymer ?
#
loop_
_entity_poly.entity_id
_entity_poly.type
_entity_poly.pdbx_seq_one_letter_code
_entity_poly.pdbx_strand_id
1 'polypeptide(L)'
;MTDSHILNIGFDDTDSPKGMCTTFLAYKIVDVLKKQETEFLDFPKLVRFNPNIPWKTRGNGAVSMKIRTKNPSKIKGKIKHLVKKYSDINNGANPGLVFYENEIPKHFTKFSKLALWQLINRNQAKKFARKNNIEFFYKGNGQGLVGAIGAIGYDFKDHTLELLSYRKNSKFGKDRKLSATSVKTMQEKTQPNTFNSFDNKKNRVLITPHGPDPVFYGIRGENIDTLLHATKILKTDEKLAGHLIFKSNQGTGDHLENEFNVT
;
A
#
# COMPACT_ATOMS: atom_id res chain seq x y z
N MET A 1 -15.95 -10.40 29.87
CA MET A 1 -15.07 -10.67 28.72
C MET A 1 -14.89 -9.36 27.98
N THR A 2 -13.66 -8.89 27.75
CA THR A 2 -13.47 -7.60 27.03
C THR A 2 -13.59 -7.88 25.55
N ASP A 3 -14.75 -7.53 24.98
CA ASP A 3 -15.06 -7.79 23.57
C ASP A 3 -13.98 -7.18 22.68
N SER A 4 -13.43 -8.03 21.81
CA SER A 4 -12.41 -7.64 20.85
C SER A 4 -13.07 -7.45 19.49
N HIS A 5 -12.82 -6.30 18.87
CA HIS A 5 -13.46 -5.88 17.63
C HIS A 5 -12.51 -6.09 16.45
N ILE A 6 -13.07 -6.58 15.34
CA ILE A 6 -12.38 -6.57 14.05
C ILE A 6 -12.50 -5.16 13.47
N LEU A 7 -11.37 -4.55 13.15
CA LEU A 7 -11.28 -3.23 12.53
C LEU A 7 -10.53 -3.34 11.20
N ASN A 8 -11.21 -3.00 10.11
CA ASN A 8 -10.63 -2.82 8.79
C ASN A 8 -10.29 -1.36 8.59
N ILE A 9 -9.08 -1.10 8.13
CA ILE A 9 -8.52 0.24 7.94
C ILE A 9 -8.10 0.33 6.49
N GLY A 10 -8.55 1.34 5.75
CA GLY A 10 -8.14 1.60 4.38
C GLY A 10 -7.70 3.04 4.21
N PHE A 11 -6.67 3.28 3.42
CA PHE A 11 -6.23 4.63 3.09
C PHE A 11 -5.48 4.70 1.77
N ASP A 12 -5.55 5.86 1.13
CA ASP A 12 -5.00 6.11 -0.20
C ASP A 12 -4.76 7.61 -0.44
N ASP A 13 -4.04 7.94 -1.52
CA ASP A 13 -3.81 9.31 -2.03
C ASP A 13 -3.18 10.22 -0.97
N THR A 14 -2.19 9.68 -0.25
CA THR A 14 -1.49 10.39 0.83
C THR A 14 -0.17 11.01 0.36
N ASP A 15 0.33 10.62 -0.79
CA ASP A 15 1.60 11.06 -1.37
C ASP A 15 1.39 12.04 -2.52
N SER A 16 2.48 12.70 -2.92
CA SER A 16 2.52 13.58 -4.08
C SER A 16 3.79 13.34 -4.89
N PRO A 17 3.91 13.90 -6.11
CA PRO A 17 5.16 13.87 -6.86
C PRO A 17 6.37 14.46 -6.10
N LYS A 18 6.12 15.30 -5.08
CA LYS A 18 7.16 15.96 -4.28
C LYS A 18 7.58 15.20 -3.03
N GLY A 19 6.87 14.15 -2.62
CA GLY A 19 7.28 13.36 -1.48
C GLY A 19 6.17 12.54 -0.83
N MET A 20 6.55 11.91 0.29
CA MET A 20 5.76 10.91 1.01
C MET A 20 5.44 9.67 0.17
N CYS A 21 4.76 8.71 0.80
CA CYS A 21 4.32 7.47 0.16
C CYS A 21 3.24 6.81 1.03
N THR A 22 2.16 6.32 0.42
CA THR A 22 1.08 5.60 1.13
C THR A 22 1.60 4.40 1.89
N THR A 23 2.53 3.64 1.33
CA THR A 23 3.13 2.47 2.03
C THR A 23 4.03 2.90 3.19
N PHE A 24 4.69 4.06 3.11
CA PHE A 24 5.44 4.62 4.25
C PHE A 24 4.53 5.04 5.40
N LEU A 25 3.36 5.62 5.12
CA LEU A 25 2.35 5.85 6.14
C LEU A 25 1.91 4.52 6.80
N ALA A 26 1.73 3.46 6.01
CA ALA A 26 1.43 2.13 6.51
C ALA A 26 2.50 1.64 7.50
N TYR A 27 3.78 1.79 7.15
CA TYR A 27 4.91 1.47 8.02
C TYR A 27 4.84 2.24 9.36
N LYS A 28 4.48 3.53 9.33
CA LYS A 28 4.28 4.33 10.56
C LYS A 28 3.05 3.94 11.37
N ILE A 29 1.97 3.50 10.71
CA ILE A 29 0.78 2.98 11.39
C ILE A 29 1.12 1.68 12.12
N VAL A 30 1.84 0.76 11.48
CA VAL A 30 2.25 -0.52 12.09
C VAL A 30 3.09 -0.30 13.34
N ASP A 31 4.03 0.64 13.34
CA ASP A 31 4.83 1.01 14.53
C ASP A 31 3.97 1.44 15.73
N VAL A 32 2.85 2.13 15.45
CA VAL A 32 1.91 2.56 16.49
C VAL A 32 1.04 1.39 16.95
N LEU A 33 0.51 0.60 16.03
CA LEU A 33 -0.36 -0.54 16.33
C LEU A 33 0.34 -1.60 17.18
N LYS A 34 1.62 -1.92 16.90
CA LYS A 34 2.44 -2.83 17.72
C LYS A 34 2.51 -2.42 19.20
N LYS A 35 2.39 -1.13 19.50
CA LYS A 35 2.41 -0.58 20.88
C LYS A 35 1.02 -0.54 21.53
N GLN A 36 -0.02 -0.99 20.86
CA GLN A 36 -1.42 -0.93 21.33
C GLN A 36 -2.02 -2.33 21.54
N GLU A 37 -1.19 -3.37 21.65
CA GLU A 37 -1.62 -4.76 21.87
C GLU A 37 -2.68 -5.22 20.86
N THR A 38 -2.53 -4.78 19.60
CA THR A 38 -3.41 -5.20 18.50
C THR A 38 -2.89 -6.45 17.85
N GLU A 39 -3.78 -7.35 17.48
CA GLU A 39 -3.47 -8.51 16.66
C GLU A 39 -3.71 -8.14 15.18
N PHE A 40 -2.72 -8.41 14.32
CA PHE A 40 -2.89 -8.32 12.87
C PHE A 40 -3.52 -9.63 12.38
N LEU A 41 -4.62 -9.54 11.64
CA LEU A 41 -5.34 -10.71 11.13
C LEU A 41 -4.84 -11.18 9.75
N ASP A 42 -4.03 -10.37 9.08
CA ASP A 42 -3.30 -10.67 7.85
C ASP A 42 -2.15 -9.65 7.70
N PHE A 43 -1.28 -9.83 6.70
CA PHE A 43 -0.36 -8.77 6.27
C PHE A 43 -1.13 -7.51 5.84
N PRO A 44 -0.55 -6.31 6.01
CA PRO A 44 -1.04 -5.13 5.30
C PRO A 44 -1.15 -5.42 3.81
N LYS A 45 -2.24 -5.00 3.20
CA LYS A 45 -2.53 -5.21 1.79
C LYS A 45 -2.10 -3.98 1.01
N LEU A 46 -1.37 -4.17 -0.09
CA LEU A 46 -1.05 -3.14 -1.08
C LEU A 46 -1.77 -3.50 -2.38
N VAL A 47 -2.86 -2.79 -2.66
CA VAL A 47 -3.73 -3.05 -3.81
C VAL A 47 -3.46 -2.01 -4.88
N ARG A 48 -3.05 -2.47 -6.07
CA ARG A 48 -2.89 -1.64 -7.26
C ARG A 48 -4.20 -1.62 -8.04
N PHE A 49 -4.77 -0.44 -8.22
CA PHE A 49 -5.97 -0.21 -9.03
C PHE A 49 -5.61 0.13 -10.47
N ASN A 50 -6.62 0.45 -11.29
CA ASN A 50 -6.50 0.68 -12.73
C ASN A 50 -5.26 1.55 -13.06
N PRO A 51 -4.26 1.01 -13.78
CA PRO A 51 -3.06 1.76 -14.10
C PRO A 51 -3.31 2.90 -15.09
N ASN A 52 -4.44 2.93 -15.79
CA ASN A 52 -4.75 3.89 -16.85
C ASN A 52 -5.44 5.18 -16.34
N ILE A 53 -5.62 5.35 -15.02
CA ILE A 53 -6.25 6.55 -14.45
C ILE A 53 -5.34 7.79 -14.67
N PRO A 54 -5.83 8.88 -15.32
CA PRO A 54 -4.99 10.02 -15.71
C PRO A 54 -4.38 10.80 -14.54
N TRP A 55 -5.09 10.87 -13.40
CA TRP A 55 -4.66 11.63 -12.21
C TRP A 55 -4.03 10.76 -11.12
N LYS A 56 -3.58 9.55 -11.45
CA LYS A 56 -2.90 8.67 -10.51
C LYS A 56 -1.65 9.33 -9.93
N THR A 57 -1.40 9.15 -8.64
CA THR A 57 -0.02 9.16 -8.12
C THR A 57 0.72 7.94 -8.69
N ARG A 58 2.06 7.92 -8.66
CA ARG A 58 2.82 6.85 -9.33
C ARG A 58 2.37 5.47 -8.82
N GLY A 59 1.74 4.70 -9.72
CA GLY A 59 1.33 3.32 -9.48
C GLY A 59 -0.06 3.11 -8.87
N ASN A 60 -0.90 4.14 -8.66
CA ASN A 60 -2.32 4.00 -8.27
C ASN A 60 -2.59 2.93 -7.17
N GLY A 61 -1.85 3.01 -6.06
CA GLY A 61 -1.83 1.96 -5.04
C GLY A 61 -2.41 2.43 -3.71
N ALA A 62 -3.40 1.72 -3.21
CA ALA A 62 -4.00 1.96 -1.89
C ALA A 62 -3.58 0.87 -0.90
N VAL A 63 -3.67 1.19 0.40
CA VAL A 63 -3.32 0.25 1.46
C VAL A 63 -4.52 -0.07 2.34
N SER A 64 -4.67 -1.34 2.73
CA SER A 64 -5.56 -1.73 3.82
C SER A 64 -4.89 -2.62 4.87
N MET A 65 -5.47 -2.65 6.06
CA MET A 65 -5.05 -3.49 7.18
C MET A 65 -6.30 -4.03 7.89
N LYS A 66 -6.22 -5.28 8.35
CA LYS A 66 -7.26 -5.89 9.17
C LYS A 66 -6.66 -6.28 10.51
N ILE A 67 -7.21 -5.73 11.59
CA ILE A 67 -6.70 -5.96 12.95
C ILE A 67 -7.83 -6.37 13.89
N ARG A 68 -7.47 -7.01 14.99
CA ARG A 68 -8.33 -7.21 16.16
C ARG A 68 -7.85 -6.32 17.31
N THR A 69 -8.78 -5.65 17.97
CA THR A 69 -8.47 -4.70 19.05
C THR A 69 -9.58 -4.57 20.07
N LYS A 70 -9.23 -4.28 21.32
CA LYS A 70 -10.18 -3.90 22.39
C LYS A 70 -10.51 -2.41 22.39
N ASN A 71 -9.75 -1.58 21.68
CA ASN A 71 -9.83 -0.11 21.76
C ASN A 71 -9.90 0.55 20.37
N PRO A 72 -10.95 0.26 19.55
CA PRO A 72 -11.05 0.76 18.17
C PRO A 72 -10.99 2.29 18.11
N SER A 73 -11.73 3.01 18.97
CA SER A 73 -11.75 4.49 18.99
C SER A 73 -10.37 5.11 19.20
N LYS A 74 -9.55 4.55 20.10
CA LYS A 74 -8.18 5.01 20.37
C LYS A 74 -7.29 4.85 19.13
N ILE A 75 -7.42 3.70 18.45
CA ILE A 75 -6.65 3.39 17.24
C ILE A 75 -7.05 4.31 16.09
N LYS A 76 -8.36 4.48 15.85
CA LYS A 76 -8.88 5.40 14.83
C LYS A 76 -8.35 6.81 15.01
N GLY A 77 -8.36 7.32 16.25
CA GLY A 77 -7.80 8.63 16.59
C GLY A 77 -6.30 8.76 16.26
N LYS A 78 -5.50 7.76 16.64
CA LYS A 78 -4.05 7.73 16.33
C LYS A 78 -3.78 7.67 14.83
N ILE A 79 -4.49 6.81 14.09
CA ILE A 79 -4.31 6.67 12.64
C ILE A 79 -4.73 7.96 11.93
N LYS A 80 -5.86 8.57 12.32
CA LYS A 80 -6.30 9.87 11.79
C LYS A 80 -5.25 10.97 12.00
N HIS A 81 -4.56 10.96 13.15
CA HIS A 81 -3.44 11.88 13.39
C HIS A 81 -2.25 11.59 12.47
N LEU A 82 -1.88 10.32 12.27
CA LEU A 82 -0.80 9.93 11.35
C LEU A 82 -1.11 10.32 9.90
N VAL A 83 -2.34 10.12 9.42
CA VAL A 83 -2.77 10.56 8.09
C VAL A 83 -2.58 12.07 7.94
N LYS A 84 -3.02 12.87 8.92
CA LYS A 84 -2.81 14.33 8.89
C LYS A 84 -1.32 14.72 8.88
N LYS A 85 -0.48 13.97 9.60
CA LYS A 85 0.95 14.26 9.75
C LYS A 85 1.78 13.89 8.52
N TYR A 86 1.47 12.77 7.88
CA TYR A 86 2.30 12.19 6.82
C TYR A 86 1.70 12.34 5.41
N SER A 87 0.50 12.91 5.28
CA SER A 87 -0.07 13.18 3.96
C SER A 87 0.47 14.49 3.39
N ASP A 88 0.89 14.48 2.13
CA ASP A 88 1.48 15.63 1.45
C ASP A 88 0.42 16.57 0.84
N ILE A 89 -0.54 16.98 1.68
CA ILE A 89 -1.75 17.73 1.27
C ILE A 89 -1.39 19.02 0.56
N ASN A 90 -0.38 19.74 1.05
CA ASN A 90 0.06 21.02 0.49
C ASN A 90 0.64 20.90 -0.93
N ASN A 91 0.99 19.69 -1.36
CA ASN A 91 1.53 19.41 -2.68
C ASN A 91 0.58 18.59 -3.56
N GLY A 92 -0.71 18.55 -3.20
CA GLY A 92 -1.78 18.04 -4.06
C GLY A 92 -2.36 16.67 -3.68
N ALA A 93 -1.89 16.04 -2.60
CA ALA A 93 -2.47 14.79 -2.11
C ALA A 93 -3.92 14.98 -1.64
N ASN A 94 -4.83 14.04 -1.97
CA ASN A 94 -6.23 14.07 -1.52
C ASN A 94 -6.54 12.87 -0.63
N PRO A 95 -5.94 12.79 0.57
CA PRO A 95 -5.92 11.58 1.35
C PRO A 95 -7.33 11.15 1.74
N GLY A 96 -7.62 9.87 1.53
CA GLY A 96 -8.80 9.20 2.04
C GLY A 96 -8.41 8.21 3.13
N LEU A 97 -9.21 8.14 4.18
CA LEU A 97 -9.10 7.17 5.27
C LEU A 97 -10.48 6.62 5.57
N VAL A 98 -10.59 5.31 5.65
CA VAL A 98 -11.82 4.62 6.02
C VAL A 98 -11.58 3.62 7.14
N PHE A 99 -12.60 3.45 7.97
CA PHE A 99 -12.68 2.45 9.01
C PHE A 99 -14.00 1.69 8.87
N TYR A 100 -13.92 0.37 8.95
CA TYR A 100 -15.10 -0.49 9.00
C TYR A 100 -14.90 -1.53 10.09
N GLU A 101 -15.75 -1.47 11.11
CA GLU A 101 -15.82 -2.50 12.14
C GLU A 101 -16.68 -3.65 11.62
N ASN A 102 -16.29 -4.89 11.94
CA ASN A 102 -16.87 -6.18 11.48
C ASN A 102 -16.22 -6.77 10.21
N GLU A 103 -16.66 -7.97 9.85
CA GLU A 103 -16.26 -8.65 8.61
C GLU A 103 -16.78 -7.91 7.37
N ILE A 104 -15.95 -7.85 6.32
CA ILE A 104 -16.26 -7.10 5.10
C ILE A 104 -17.38 -7.78 4.30
N PRO A 105 -18.52 -7.10 4.06
CA PRO A 105 -19.61 -7.67 3.26
C PRO A 105 -19.25 -7.82 1.78
N LYS A 106 -19.83 -8.83 1.10
CA LYS A 106 -19.58 -9.12 -0.33
C LYS A 106 -19.78 -7.92 -1.28
N HIS A 107 -20.65 -6.96 -0.94
CA HIS A 107 -20.88 -5.79 -1.78
C HIS A 107 -19.72 -4.78 -1.75
N PHE A 108 -18.83 -4.82 -0.76
CA PHE A 108 -17.57 -4.05 -0.77
C PHE A 108 -16.62 -4.62 -1.82
N THR A 109 -16.58 -5.95 -1.98
CA THR A 109 -15.80 -6.61 -3.05
C THR A 109 -16.30 -6.21 -4.42
N LYS A 110 -17.62 -6.03 -4.60
CA LYS A 110 -18.18 -5.49 -5.86
C LYS A 110 -17.65 -4.06 -6.13
N PHE A 111 -17.61 -3.20 -5.12
CA PHE A 111 -17.04 -1.86 -5.25
C PHE A 111 -15.54 -1.91 -5.61
N SER A 112 -14.77 -2.75 -4.92
CA SER A 112 -13.34 -2.94 -5.15
C SER A 112 -13.04 -3.41 -6.59
N LYS A 113 -13.82 -4.39 -7.05
CA LYS A 113 -13.80 -4.88 -8.44
C LYS A 113 -14.01 -3.73 -9.43
N LEU A 114 -15.08 -2.95 -9.28
CA LEU A 114 -15.29 -1.78 -10.15
C LEU A 114 -14.12 -0.80 -10.12
N ALA A 115 -13.47 -0.60 -8.96
CA ALA A 115 -12.32 0.31 -8.82
C ALA A 115 -11.05 -0.20 -9.54
N LEU A 116 -10.93 -1.49 -9.82
CA LEU A 116 -9.77 -2.08 -10.51
C LEU A 116 -9.70 -1.73 -11.99
N TRP A 117 -10.84 -1.48 -12.63
CA TRP A 117 -10.89 -1.24 -14.08
C TRP A 117 -11.73 -0.03 -14.49
N GLN A 118 -12.70 0.43 -13.68
CA GLN A 118 -13.51 1.60 -14.00
C GLN A 118 -13.08 2.86 -13.24
N LEU A 119 -13.40 3.98 -13.85
CA LEU A 119 -13.33 5.27 -13.19
C LEU A 119 -14.53 5.45 -12.25
N ILE A 120 -14.30 5.38 -10.93
CA ILE A 120 -15.34 5.64 -9.93
C ILE A 120 -15.37 7.12 -9.55
N ASN A 121 -16.57 7.72 -9.59
CA ASN A 121 -16.77 9.09 -9.13
C ASN A 121 -16.64 9.19 -7.60
N ARG A 122 -15.83 10.14 -7.11
CA ARG A 122 -15.65 10.40 -5.66
C ARG A 122 -16.96 10.62 -4.88
N ASN A 123 -18.01 11.16 -5.51
CA ASN A 123 -19.31 11.33 -4.87
C ASN A 123 -20.03 9.98 -4.68
N GLN A 124 -19.84 9.03 -5.60
CA GLN A 124 -20.33 7.66 -5.43
C GLN A 124 -19.60 6.97 -4.27
N ALA A 125 -18.28 7.17 -4.12
CA ALA A 125 -17.54 6.66 -2.97
C ALA A 125 -18.07 7.22 -1.63
N LYS A 126 -18.34 8.52 -1.55
CA LYS A 126 -18.94 9.14 -0.35
C LYS A 126 -20.34 8.60 -0.06
N LYS A 127 -21.18 8.43 -1.09
CA LYS A 127 -22.52 7.82 -0.96
C LYS A 127 -22.42 6.36 -0.48
N PHE A 128 -21.49 5.59 -1.05
CA PHE A 128 -21.24 4.21 -0.66
C PHE A 128 -20.80 4.11 0.80
N ALA A 129 -19.87 4.96 1.24
CA ALA A 129 -19.41 4.97 2.63
C ALA A 129 -20.54 5.23 3.63
N ARG A 130 -21.36 6.27 3.37
CA ARG A 130 -22.51 6.61 4.23
C ARG A 130 -23.56 5.50 4.27
N LYS A 131 -23.92 4.95 3.10
CA LYS A 131 -24.94 3.88 2.99
C LYS A 131 -24.54 2.62 3.77
N ASN A 132 -23.24 2.34 3.86
CA ASN A 132 -22.72 1.11 4.44
C ASN A 132 -22.06 1.30 5.81
N ASN A 133 -22.34 2.42 6.49
CA ASN A 133 -21.79 2.73 7.83
C ASN A 133 -20.25 2.64 7.90
N ILE A 134 -19.57 3.00 6.81
CA ILE A 134 -18.12 3.13 6.80
C ILE A 134 -17.79 4.48 7.43
N GLU A 135 -17.03 4.49 8.52
CA GLU A 135 -16.52 5.74 9.08
C GLU A 135 -15.38 6.22 8.17
N PHE A 136 -15.38 7.51 7.79
CA PHE A 136 -14.38 8.03 6.87
C PHE A 136 -13.89 9.42 7.24
N PHE A 137 -12.65 9.70 6.84
CA PHE A 137 -11.99 10.99 6.92
C PHE A 137 -11.31 11.27 5.58
N TYR A 138 -11.37 12.51 5.11
CA TYR A 138 -10.65 12.90 3.91
C TYR A 138 -10.20 14.36 3.95
N LYS A 139 -9.22 14.70 3.12
CA LYS A 139 -8.81 16.07 2.80
C LYS A 139 -8.80 16.27 1.29
N GLY A 140 -8.81 17.53 0.87
CA GLY A 140 -8.95 17.89 -0.54
C GLY A 140 -10.31 17.46 -1.10
N ASN A 141 -10.30 16.91 -2.30
CA ASN A 141 -11.54 16.59 -3.01
C ASN A 141 -12.20 15.25 -2.58
N GLY A 142 -11.48 14.40 -1.85
CA GLY A 142 -11.93 13.08 -1.39
C GLY A 142 -11.71 11.95 -2.39
N GLN A 143 -10.81 12.11 -3.37
CA GLN A 143 -10.44 11.08 -4.33
C GLN A 143 -9.88 9.82 -3.66
N GLY A 144 -9.02 9.95 -2.65
CA GLY A 144 -8.47 8.81 -1.91
C GLY A 144 -9.51 7.93 -1.21
N LEU A 145 -10.76 8.38 -1.05
CA LEU A 145 -11.82 7.50 -0.53
C LEU A 145 -12.13 6.34 -1.49
N VAL A 146 -11.95 6.53 -2.80
CA VAL A 146 -12.15 5.46 -3.79
C VAL A 146 -11.20 4.31 -3.51
N GLY A 147 -9.89 4.58 -3.48
CA GLY A 147 -8.90 3.54 -3.23
C GLY A 147 -8.94 3.00 -1.80
N ALA A 148 -9.23 3.84 -0.80
CA ALA A 148 -9.37 3.39 0.59
C ALA A 148 -10.52 2.37 0.77
N ILE A 149 -11.69 2.64 0.17
CA ILE A 149 -12.83 1.69 0.17
C ILE A 149 -12.51 0.47 -0.67
N GLY A 150 -11.93 0.67 -1.86
CA GLY A 150 -11.51 -0.43 -2.72
C GLY A 150 -10.55 -1.38 -2.01
N ALA A 151 -9.58 -0.86 -1.26
CA ALA A 151 -8.54 -1.65 -0.60
C ALA A 151 -9.09 -2.50 0.54
N ILE A 152 -10.04 -1.99 1.35
CA ILE A 152 -10.70 -2.82 2.37
C ILE A 152 -11.61 -3.88 1.73
N GLY A 153 -12.21 -3.57 0.58
CA GLY A 153 -13.08 -4.50 -0.16
C GLY A 153 -12.34 -5.54 -1.00
N TYR A 154 -11.03 -5.41 -1.16
CA TYR A 154 -10.26 -6.26 -2.07
C TYR A 154 -10.17 -7.70 -1.56
N ASP A 155 -10.64 -8.61 -2.39
CA ASP A 155 -10.61 -10.05 -2.16
C ASP A 155 -9.56 -10.68 -3.08
N PHE A 156 -8.45 -11.17 -2.50
CA PHE A 156 -7.36 -11.79 -3.25
C PHE A 156 -7.77 -13.18 -3.72
N LYS A 157 -7.80 -13.40 -5.04
CA LYS A 157 -7.90 -14.74 -5.65
C LYS A 157 -6.52 -15.36 -5.85
N ASP A 158 -5.61 -14.54 -6.34
CA ASP A 158 -4.18 -14.77 -6.36
C ASP A 158 -3.48 -13.60 -5.64
N HIS A 159 -2.25 -13.80 -5.19
CA HIS A 159 -1.45 -12.75 -4.57
C HIS A 159 0.04 -13.07 -4.65
N THR A 160 0.83 -12.00 -4.67
CA THR A 160 2.25 -12.07 -4.33
C THR A 160 2.51 -11.27 -3.07
N LEU A 161 3.76 -11.27 -2.62
CA LEU A 161 4.25 -10.42 -1.56
C LEU A 161 5.18 -9.34 -2.12
N GLU A 162 5.20 -8.18 -1.48
CA GLU A 162 6.17 -7.12 -1.74
C GLU A 162 6.79 -6.64 -0.43
N LEU A 163 8.10 -6.79 -0.28
CA LEU A 163 8.87 -6.22 0.81
C LEU A 163 9.37 -4.85 0.41
N LEU A 164 8.87 -3.81 1.09
CA LEU A 164 9.33 -2.44 0.92
C LEU A 164 10.26 -2.06 2.05
N SER A 165 11.47 -1.63 1.68
CA SER A 165 12.47 -1.09 2.61
C SER A 165 12.43 0.43 2.62
N TYR A 166 12.50 1.03 3.80
CA TYR A 166 12.33 2.48 3.98
C TYR A 166 13.61 3.17 4.44
N ARG A 167 13.81 4.39 3.94
CA ARG A 167 14.92 5.26 4.33
C ARG A 167 14.65 5.96 5.65
N LYS A 168 15.71 6.44 6.30
CA LYS A 168 15.58 7.41 7.39
C LYS A 168 15.17 8.77 6.83
N ASN A 169 14.41 9.55 7.60
CA ASN A 169 13.94 10.87 7.18
C ASN A 169 15.06 11.80 6.68
N SER A 170 16.26 11.73 7.27
CA SER A 170 17.44 12.53 6.86
C SER A 170 18.01 12.18 5.47
N LYS A 171 17.48 11.14 4.83
CA LYS A 171 17.86 10.68 3.49
C LYS A 171 16.78 10.91 2.44
N PHE A 172 15.58 11.39 2.81
CA PHE A 172 14.53 11.69 1.82
C PHE A 172 15.01 12.74 0.82
N GLY A 173 14.58 12.63 -0.44
CA GLY A 173 15.01 13.53 -1.52
C GLY A 173 16.44 13.32 -2.05
N LYS A 174 17.32 12.62 -1.32
CA LYS A 174 18.71 12.36 -1.76
C LYS A 174 18.78 11.18 -2.74
N ASP A 175 19.85 11.11 -3.52
CA ASP A 175 20.06 9.97 -4.42
C ASP A 175 20.10 8.64 -3.67
N ARG A 176 19.55 7.60 -4.30
CA ARG A 176 19.62 6.22 -3.82
C ARG A 176 20.80 5.54 -4.48
N LYS A 177 21.66 4.91 -3.68
CA LYS A 177 22.76 4.09 -4.19
C LYS A 177 22.48 2.63 -3.87
N LEU A 178 22.14 1.86 -4.90
CA LEU A 178 21.99 0.41 -4.81
C LEU A 178 22.81 -0.24 -5.93
N SER A 179 23.71 -1.15 -5.56
CA SER A 179 24.61 -1.79 -6.52
C SER A 179 23.83 -2.66 -7.50
N ALA A 180 23.93 -2.36 -8.81
CA ALA A 180 23.32 -3.15 -9.87
C ALA A 180 23.77 -4.62 -9.83
N THR A 181 25.06 -4.87 -9.62
CA THR A 181 25.61 -6.22 -9.45
C THR A 181 24.99 -6.93 -8.25
N SER A 182 24.83 -6.24 -7.12
CA SER A 182 24.19 -6.81 -5.93
C SER A 182 22.73 -7.20 -6.19
N VAL A 183 21.97 -6.37 -6.92
CA VAL A 183 20.58 -6.68 -7.29
C VAL A 183 20.52 -7.85 -8.26
N LYS A 184 21.42 -7.90 -9.24
CA LYS A 184 21.51 -9.01 -10.19
C LYS A 184 21.80 -10.33 -9.47
N THR A 185 22.81 -10.37 -8.61
CA THR A 185 23.13 -11.55 -7.79
C THR A 185 21.99 -11.95 -6.86
N MET A 186 21.29 -10.98 -6.27
CA MET A 186 20.08 -11.27 -5.48
C MET A 186 19.04 -11.98 -6.34
N GLN A 187 18.67 -11.40 -7.49
CA GLN A 187 17.68 -11.99 -8.40
C GLN A 187 18.06 -13.41 -8.84
N GLU A 188 19.31 -13.63 -9.26
CA GLU A 188 19.79 -14.95 -9.70
C GLU A 188 19.71 -16.01 -8.58
N LYS A 189 19.94 -15.61 -7.32
CA LYS A 189 19.91 -16.53 -6.18
C LYS A 189 18.51 -16.80 -5.63
N THR A 190 17.55 -15.93 -5.92
CA THR A 190 16.19 -16.03 -5.36
C THR A 190 15.12 -16.31 -6.40
N GLN A 191 15.46 -16.40 -7.68
CA GLN A 191 14.57 -16.94 -8.70
C GLN A 191 14.25 -18.43 -8.45
N PRO A 192 13.03 -18.89 -8.80
CA PRO A 192 11.90 -18.12 -9.34
C PRO A 192 11.07 -17.37 -8.28
N ASN A 193 11.36 -17.56 -6.99
CA ASN A 193 10.56 -17.06 -5.87
C ASN A 193 10.59 -15.53 -5.69
N THR A 194 11.49 -14.82 -6.39
CA THR A 194 11.45 -13.37 -6.58
C THR A 194 11.48 -13.02 -8.06
N PHE A 195 10.83 -11.93 -8.44
CA PHE A 195 10.71 -11.54 -9.85
C PHE A 195 10.82 -10.03 -10.05
N ASN A 196 10.96 -9.62 -11.32
CA ASN A 196 10.99 -8.22 -11.78
C ASN A 196 11.92 -7.30 -10.97
N SER A 197 13.09 -7.82 -10.56
CA SER A 197 14.04 -7.06 -9.75
C SER A 197 15.14 -6.38 -10.57
N PHE A 198 15.55 -7.02 -11.66
CA PHE A 198 16.60 -6.56 -12.57
C PHE A 198 16.26 -6.89 -14.02
N ASP A 199 16.42 -5.90 -14.91
CA ASP A 199 16.32 -6.06 -16.36
C ASP A 199 17.70 -6.43 -16.93
N ASN A 200 17.88 -7.70 -17.27
CA ASN A 200 19.14 -8.20 -17.85
C ASN A 200 19.42 -7.61 -19.24
N LYS A 201 18.40 -7.30 -20.04
CA LYS A 201 18.58 -6.77 -21.41
C LYS A 201 19.06 -5.32 -21.38
N LYS A 202 18.51 -4.52 -20.45
CA LYS A 202 18.85 -3.10 -20.29
C LYS A 202 19.89 -2.84 -19.19
N ASN A 203 20.41 -3.90 -18.57
CA ASN A 203 21.32 -3.83 -17.42
C ASN A 203 20.85 -2.83 -16.34
N ARG A 204 19.58 -2.92 -15.95
CA ARG A 204 18.89 -1.90 -15.14
C ARG A 204 18.21 -2.47 -13.91
N VAL A 205 18.41 -1.82 -12.77
CA VAL A 205 17.69 -2.09 -11.51
C VAL A 205 16.22 -1.65 -11.65
N LEU A 206 15.29 -2.53 -11.27
CA LEU A 206 13.84 -2.26 -11.35
C LEU A 206 13.19 -2.03 -9.98
N ILE A 207 13.86 -2.40 -8.89
CA ILE A 207 13.31 -2.35 -7.53
C ILE A 207 13.47 -1.01 -6.81
N THR A 208 14.13 -0.01 -7.41
CA THR A 208 14.37 1.29 -6.77
C THR A 208 13.45 2.35 -7.34
N PRO A 209 12.64 3.04 -6.52
CA PRO A 209 11.84 4.16 -7.01
C PRO A 209 12.72 5.37 -7.33
N HIS A 210 12.24 6.19 -8.26
CA HIS A 210 12.85 7.48 -8.59
C HIS A 210 12.20 8.62 -7.80
N GLY A 211 12.97 9.65 -7.45
CA GLY A 211 12.46 10.87 -6.79
C GLY A 211 12.48 10.83 -5.26
N PRO A 212 11.74 11.72 -4.59
CA PRO A 212 11.95 12.04 -3.17
C PRO A 212 11.33 11.06 -2.16
N ASP A 213 10.63 10.03 -2.64
CA ASP A 213 9.90 9.02 -1.85
C ASP A 213 10.73 8.39 -0.68
N PRO A 214 10.14 8.19 0.50
CA PRO A 214 10.72 7.39 1.59
C PRO A 214 11.20 5.98 1.27
N VAL A 215 10.68 5.29 0.24
CA VAL A 215 11.06 3.93 -0.13
C VAL A 215 12.48 3.89 -0.68
N PHE A 216 13.28 2.93 -0.23
CA PHE A 216 14.65 2.67 -0.73
C PHE A 216 14.65 1.64 -1.87
N TYR A 217 14.03 0.48 -1.64
CA TYR A 217 13.76 -0.53 -2.67
C TYR A 217 12.49 -1.33 -2.33
N GLY A 218 11.94 -2.02 -3.34
CA GLY A 218 10.84 -2.98 -3.20
C GLY A 218 11.12 -4.31 -3.89
N ILE A 219 11.13 -5.42 -3.15
CA ILE A 219 11.35 -6.77 -3.69
C ILE A 219 10.01 -7.49 -3.75
N ARG A 220 9.68 -8.05 -4.91
CA ARG A 220 8.46 -8.84 -5.12
C ARG A 220 8.79 -10.33 -5.16
N GLY A 221 7.91 -11.15 -4.60
CA GLY A 221 8.11 -12.59 -4.56
C GLY A 221 6.96 -13.35 -3.94
N GLU A 222 7.12 -14.67 -3.86
CA GLU A 222 6.06 -15.62 -3.51
C GLU A 222 5.98 -15.92 -2.01
N ASN A 223 7.08 -15.76 -1.27
CA ASN A 223 7.13 -16.14 0.14
C ASN A 223 8.05 -15.24 0.98
N ILE A 224 7.77 -15.22 2.29
CA ILE A 224 8.42 -14.36 3.28
C ILE A 224 9.91 -14.68 3.40
N ASP A 225 10.26 -15.97 3.50
CA ASP A 225 11.64 -16.39 3.75
C ASP A 225 12.57 -15.97 2.61
N THR A 226 12.12 -16.12 1.36
CA THR A 226 12.86 -15.66 0.19
C THR A 226 13.00 -14.14 0.19
N LEU A 227 11.93 -13.40 0.48
CA LEU A 227 12.00 -11.94 0.58
C LEU A 227 13.00 -11.48 1.64
N LEU A 228 12.98 -12.08 2.83
CA LEU A 228 13.93 -11.77 3.90
C LEU A 228 15.36 -12.19 3.52
N HIS A 229 15.55 -13.34 2.89
CA HIS A 229 16.85 -13.76 2.37
C HIS A 229 17.39 -12.77 1.33
N ALA A 230 16.56 -12.32 0.40
CA ALA A 230 16.91 -11.34 -0.61
C ALA A 230 17.44 -10.03 0.03
N THR A 231 16.83 -9.55 1.12
CA THR A 231 17.33 -8.36 1.83
C THR A 231 18.73 -8.53 2.40
N LYS A 232 19.14 -9.76 2.76
CA LYS A 232 20.48 -10.05 3.28
C LYS A 232 21.53 -10.10 2.18
N ILE A 233 21.14 -10.41 0.94
CA ILE A 233 22.04 -10.40 -0.23
C ILE A 233 22.31 -8.97 -0.71
N LEU A 234 21.29 -8.10 -0.64
CA LEU A 234 21.41 -6.72 -1.08
C LEU A 234 22.42 -5.95 -0.23
N LYS A 235 23.43 -5.38 -0.89
CA LYS A 235 24.42 -4.49 -0.27
C LYS A 235 23.95 -3.05 -0.37
N THR A 236 23.82 -2.39 0.78
CA THR A 236 23.34 -1.01 0.87
C THR A 236 24.27 -0.17 1.76
N ASP A 237 24.74 0.97 1.25
CA ASP A 237 25.56 1.90 2.04
C ASP A 237 24.71 2.70 3.05
N GLU A 238 23.40 2.82 2.82
CA GLU A 238 22.48 3.52 3.70
C GLU A 238 21.98 2.61 4.83
N LYS A 239 22.11 3.06 6.08
CA LYS A 239 21.39 2.43 7.20
C LYS A 239 19.89 2.73 7.09
N LEU A 240 19.14 1.73 6.63
CA LEU A 240 17.70 1.77 6.44
C LEU A 240 16.95 1.90 7.78
N ALA A 241 15.74 2.46 7.74
CA ALA A 241 14.87 2.60 8.91
C ALA A 241 14.22 1.27 9.31
N GLY A 242 13.88 0.46 8.31
CA GLY A 242 13.22 -0.83 8.47
C GLY A 242 12.54 -1.24 7.17
N HIS A 243 11.76 -2.31 7.23
CA HIS A 243 10.97 -2.81 6.11
C HIS A 243 9.56 -3.20 6.57
N LEU A 244 8.65 -3.32 5.60
CA LEU A 244 7.31 -3.87 5.78
C LEU A 244 6.99 -4.77 4.59
N ILE A 245 6.45 -5.97 4.88
CA ILE A 245 5.95 -6.88 3.86
C ILE A 245 4.46 -6.62 3.66
N PHE A 246 4.06 -6.51 2.40
CA PHE A 246 2.67 -6.36 1.98
C PHE A 246 2.24 -7.58 1.19
N LYS A 247 0.98 -7.97 1.38
CA LYS A 247 0.26 -8.82 0.44
C LYS A 247 -0.26 -7.97 -0.72
N SER A 248 -0.04 -8.38 -1.96
CA SER A 248 -0.29 -7.53 -3.13
C SER A 248 -0.86 -8.29 -4.32
N ASN A 249 -1.57 -7.57 -5.19
CA ASN A 249 -2.14 -8.07 -6.45
C ASN A 249 -1.21 -7.77 -7.64
N GLN A 250 0.04 -7.44 -7.36
CA GLN A 250 1.05 -7.23 -8.39
C GLN A 250 1.52 -8.58 -8.91
N GLY A 251 1.72 -8.71 -10.23
CA GLY A 251 2.18 -9.96 -10.83
C GLY A 251 1.10 -11.02 -11.07
N THR A 252 -0.16 -10.77 -10.67
CA THR A 252 -1.26 -11.75 -10.81
C THR A 252 -2.09 -11.57 -12.08
N GLY A 253 -2.03 -10.39 -12.72
CA GLY A 253 -2.85 -10.10 -13.89
C GLY A 253 -4.30 -9.69 -13.59
N ASP A 254 -4.67 -9.45 -12.33
CA ASP A 254 -6.06 -9.17 -11.88
C ASP A 254 -6.80 -8.04 -12.62
N HIS A 255 -6.07 -7.12 -13.27
CA HIS A 255 -6.66 -6.01 -14.02
C HIS A 255 -6.99 -6.34 -15.48
N LEU A 256 -6.61 -7.53 -15.97
CA LEU A 256 -6.80 -7.98 -17.36
C LEU A 256 -8.12 -8.73 -17.58
N GLU A 257 -8.93 -8.94 -16.53
CA GLU A 257 -10.18 -9.72 -16.62
C GLU A 257 -11.34 -9.01 -17.34
N ASN A 258 -11.21 -7.72 -17.69
CA ASN A 258 -12.32 -6.94 -18.26
C ASN A 258 -11.89 -6.19 -19.54
N GLU A 259 -12.69 -6.31 -20.59
CA GLU A 259 -12.57 -5.49 -21.80
C GLU A 259 -13.00 -4.04 -21.51
N PHE A 260 -12.27 -3.07 -22.06
CA PHE A 260 -12.62 -1.66 -21.94
C PHE A 260 -13.84 -1.36 -22.79
N ASN A 261 -14.97 -1.05 -22.16
CA ASN A 261 -16.08 -0.40 -22.87
C ASN A 261 -15.70 1.06 -23.12
N VAL A 262 -15.23 1.33 -24.35
CA VAL A 262 -15.07 2.68 -24.87
C VAL A 262 -16.45 3.15 -25.34
N THR A 263 -17.25 3.67 -24.40
CA THR A 263 -18.48 4.41 -24.70
C THR A 263 -18.39 5.80 -24.13
#